data_AF-A0A7W0FGW1-F1
#
_entry.id   AF-A0A7W0FGW1-F1
#
_cell.length_a   1.000
_cell.length_b   1.000
_cell.length_c   1.000
_cell.angle_alpha   90.00
_cell.angle_beta   90.00
_cell.angle_gamma   90.00
#
_symmetry.space_group_name_H-M   'P 1'
#
loop_
_entity.id
_entity.type
_entity.pdbx_description
1 polymer ?
#
loop_
_entity_poly.entity_id
_entity_poly.type
_entity_poly.pdbx_seq_one_letter_code
_entity_poly.pdbx_strand_id
1 'polypeptide(L)'
;MPVVESDDGKVDFRNLNLIHNVKKGELLAQRFPAEEGKTGQTVTGKVIYPPKVNTPTLVAGRDTVFDASGVRLMAAKDGHACMSENKPSIISLYTVQHDVNFAVGNIDFVGNVQIKGDVKSGFSVRAGGDIEILGMVEAAQLFAEGNILIKNGIFGAGKCHLYAGGNIVAKYVENATLKALKDVIVNDSISRSQIKAGGKIKVNNYAGDILGGHLEALEEITAGVFGSDLHVPTELELGIEPKFRQEYVELLAKFGEKKKSLLALEGYINEYKNYRENKKDISESYRRTMNERLRSYSGIRNEILAFEEKLQVFEDELAKLEHGTVKATQKVYPGVKVTIVKNTFEVETDLGRTMFIIDKGEVKPVPLRG
;
A
#
# COMPACT_ATOMS: atom_id res chain seq x y z
N MET A 1 32.14 4.25 -7.81
CA MET A 1 30.80 3.76 -7.39
C MET A 1 30.41 2.68 -8.36
N PRO A 2 29.93 1.50 -7.91
CA PRO A 2 29.40 0.51 -8.84
C PRO A 2 28.11 1.08 -9.43
N VAL A 3 28.05 1.12 -10.75
CA VAL A 3 26.95 1.67 -11.51
C VAL A 3 26.26 0.50 -12.17
N VAL A 4 24.96 0.31 -11.95
CA VAL A 4 24.21 -0.74 -12.63
C VAL A 4 23.85 -0.21 -14.01
N GLU A 5 24.49 -0.75 -15.05
CA GLU A 5 24.10 -0.50 -16.43
C GLU A 5 22.82 -1.27 -16.73
N SER A 6 21.80 -0.55 -17.22
CA SER A 6 20.62 -1.17 -17.81
C SER A 6 21.00 -1.81 -19.16
N ASP A 7 20.25 -2.82 -19.63
CA ASP A 7 20.48 -3.50 -20.93
C ASP A 7 20.54 -2.53 -22.14
N ASP A 8 19.99 -1.31 -22.00
CA ASP A 8 20.02 -0.23 -23.01
C ASP A 8 21.21 0.75 -22.88
N GLY A 9 22.19 0.48 -22.01
CA GLY A 9 23.35 1.37 -21.77
C GLY A 9 23.02 2.64 -20.97
N LYS A 10 21.82 2.74 -20.40
CA LYS A 10 21.45 3.80 -19.44
C LYS A 10 21.88 3.41 -18.03
N VAL A 11 22.55 4.35 -17.37
CA VAL A 11 22.97 4.20 -15.98
C VAL A 11 21.78 4.40 -15.03
N ASP A 12 21.49 3.39 -14.19
CA ASP A 12 20.53 3.51 -13.09
C ASP A 12 21.24 3.99 -11.82
N PHE A 13 21.09 5.28 -11.50
CA PHE A 13 21.64 5.88 -10.27
C PHE A 13 20.77 5.62 -9.03
N ARG A 14 19.65 4.89 -9.16
CA ARG A 14 18.74 4.61 -8.06
C ARG A 14 18.84 3.16 -7.60
N ASN A 15 19.03 2.19 -8.49
CA ASN A 15 19.16 0.80 -8.09
C ASN A 15 20.63 0.36 -8.06
N LEU A 16 21.26 0.47 -6.89
CA LEU A 16 22.70 0.18 -6.71
C LEU A 16 22.99 -1.30 -6.38
N ASN A 17 21.97 -2.15 -6.19
CA ASN A 17 22.08 -3.58 -5.84
C ASN A 17 23.06 -3.90 -4.69
N LEU A 18 23.12 -3.03 -3.68
CA LEU A 18 24.02 -3.16 -2.53
C LEU A 18 23.55 -4.21 -1.50
N ILE A 19 22.30 -4.68 -1.62
CA ILE A 19 21.66 -5.57 -0.66
C ILE A 19 21.51 -6.97 -1.27
N HIS A 20 22.22 -7.93 -0.71
CA HIS A 20 22.08 -9.35 -1.01
C HIS A 20 21.09 -10.01 -0.05
N ASN A 21 19.83 -10.11 -0.47
CA ASN A 21 18.78 -10.77 0.29
C ASN A 21 18.92 -12.29 0.21
N VAL A 22 18.86 -12.96 1.35
CA VAL A 22 18.87 -14.43 1.47
C VAL A 22 17.68 -14.90 2.30
N LYS A 23 17.16 -16.08 1.97
CA LYS A 23 16.09 -16.75 2.74
C LYS A 23 16.65 -17.82 3.68
N LYS A 24 15.93 -18.13 4.75
CA LYS A 24 16.24 -19.24 5.63
C LYS A 24 16.42 -20.53 4.85
N GLY A 25 17.53 -21.21 5.08
CA GLY A 25 17.91 -22.43 4.40
C GLY A 25 18.70 -22.22 3.10
N GLU A 26 18.92 -20.98 2.67
CA GLU A 26 19.74 -20.69 1.50
C GLU A 26 21.24 -20.93 1.79
N LEU A 27 21.98 -21.41 0.79
CA LEU A 27 23.40 -21.70 0.89
C LEU A 27 24.20 -20.39 0.86
N LEU A 28 24.97 -20.12 1.92
CA LEU A 28 25.84 -18.93 2.00
C LEU A 28 27.26 -19.22 1.55
N ALA A 29 27.78 -20.37 1.97
CA ALA A 29 29.14 -20.79 1.66
C ALA A 29 29.26 -22.31 1.71
N GLN A 30 30.14 -22.85 0.87
CA GLN A 30 30.46 -24.27 0.86
C GLN A 30 31.97 -24.45 0.93
N ARG A 31 32.41 -25.32 1.85
CA ARG A 31 33.80 -25.75 1.90
C ARG A 31 34.00 -26.88 0.89
N PHE A 32 34.96 -26.72 0.00
CA PHE A 32 35.40 -27.82 -0.86
C PHE A 32 36.52 -28.62 -0.16
N PRO A 33 36.53 -29.96 -0.29
CA PRO A 33 37.64 -30.76 0.22
C PRO A 33 38.92 -30.34 -0.49
N ALA A 34 40.02 -30.28 0.25
CA ALA A 34 41.31 -29.94 -0.33
C ALA A 34 41.91 -31.18 -1.00
N GLU A 35 42.37 -31.04 -2.24
CA GLU A 35 42.96 -32.14 -3.00
C GLU A 35 44.46 -32.22 -2.77
N GLU A 36 44.98 -33.42 -2.56
CA GLU A 36 46.42 -33.66 -2.49
C GLU A 36 47.04 -33.48 -3.87
N GLY A 37 48.07 -32.62 -3.94
CA GLY A 37 48.90 -32.53 -5.13
C GLY A 37 49.64 -33.85 -5.38
N LYS A 38 49.92 -34.17 -6.63
CA LYS A 38 50.74 -35.34 -6.97
C LYS A 38 52.21 -34.98 -6.90
N THR A 39 53.02 -35.89 -6.38
CA THR A 39 54.48 -35.78 -6.42
C THR A 39 54.95 -35.66 -7.87
N GLY A 40 55.69 -34.59 -8.16
CA GLY A 40 56.30 -34.36 -9.46
C GLY A 40 57.77 -34.75 -9.49
N GLN A 41 58.38 -34.67 -10.66
CA GLN A 41 59.80 -34.91 -10.85
C GLN A 41 60.37 -33.90 -11.84
N THR A 42 61.56 -33.36 -11.58
CA THR A 42 62.27 -32.53 -12.55
C THR A 42 62.78 -33.38 -13.71
N VAL A 43 63.10 -32.76 -14.85
CA VAL A 43 63.77 -33.43 -15.99
C VAL A 43 65.13 -34.05 -15.62
N THR A 44 65.72 -33.64 -14.51
CA THR A 44 66.97 -34.17 -13.94
C THR A 44 66.77 -35.29 -12.92
N GLY A 45 65.52 -35.73 -12.70
CA GLY A 45 65.19 -36.85 -11.81
C GLY A 45 64.95 -36.49 -10.34
N LYS A 46 65.03 -35.21 -9.95
CA LYS A 46 64.79 -34.76 -8.56
C LYS A 46 63.30 -34.72 -8.25
N VAL A 47 62.90 -35.34 -7.14
CA VAL A 47 61.51 -35.38 -6.67
C VAL A 47 61.06 -33.99 -6.18
N ILE A 48 59.86 -33.58 -6.59
CA ILE A 48 59.18 -32.37 -6.11
C ILE A 48 57.94 -32.80 -5.33
N TYR A 49 57.95 -32.56 -4.02
CA TYR A 49 56.80 -32.82 -3.17
C TYR A 49 55.78 -31.68 -3.29
N PRO A 50 54.47 -32.00 -3.30
CA PRO A 50 53.43 -30.98 -3.28
C PRO A 50 53.49 -30.18 -1.96
N PRO A 51 53.05 -28.90 -1.97
CA PRO A 51 52.86 -28.16 -0.73
C PRO A 51 51.87 -28.87 0.18
N LYS A 52 52.02 -28.71 1.50
CA LYS A 52 51.07 -29.28 2.47
C LYS A 52 49.66 -28.80 2.17
N VAL A 53 48.72 -29.74 2.19
CA VAL A 53 47.29 -29.44 2.03
C VAL A 53 46.85 -28.50 3.15
N ASN A 54 46.28 -27.36 2.78
CA ASN A 54 45.68 -26.42 3.72
C ASN A 54 44.15 -26.46 3.56
N THR A 55 43.46 -27.05 4.53
CA THR A 55 41.99 -27.10 4.52
C THR A 55 41.44 -25.78 5.05
N PRO A 56 40.74 -24.98 4.23
CA PRO A 56 40.16 -23.73 4.70
C PRO A 56 39.13 -24.02 5.80
N THR A 57 39.22 -23.29 6.91
CA THR A 57 38.23 -23.38 7.98
C THR A 57 37.05 -22.48 7.63
N LEU A 58 35.87 -23.07 7.47
CA LEU A 58 34.64 -22.31 7.33
C LEU A 58 34.14 -21.95 8.73
N VAL A 59 33.92 -20.66 8.98
CA VAL A 59 33.48 -20.17 10.29
C VAL A 59 32.05 -19.67 10.17
N ALA A 60 31.17 -20.11 11.07
CA ALA A 60 29.81 -19.58 11.16
C ALA A 60 29.82 -18.22 11.87
N GLY A 61 29.19 -17.23 11.24
CA GLY A 61 28.87 -15.96 11.86
C GLY A 61 27.46 -15.95 12.45
N ARG A 62 26.97 -14.75 12.76
CA ARG A 62 25.66 -14.56 13.39
C ARG A 62 24.52 -14.97 12.46
N ASP A 63 23.50 -15.63 13.02
CA ASP A 63 22.30 -16.10 12.30
C ASP A 63 22.63 -16.98 11.07
N THR A 64 23.70 -17.78 11.17
CA THR A 64 24.09 -18.82 10.21
C THR A 64 24.15 -20.19 10.89
N VAL A 65 23.94 -21.26 10.12
CA VAL A 65 23.93 -22.64 10.63
C VAL A 65 24.64 -23.58 9.67
N PHE A 66 25.40 -24.54 10.18
CA PHE A 66 25.98 -25.58 9.34
C PHE A 66 24.93 -26.63 8.95
N ASP A 67 25.07 -27.21 7.77
CA ASP A 67 24.35 -28.41 7.40
C ASP A 67 24.81 -29.62 8.24
N ALA A 68 24.06 -30.72 8.16
CA ALA A 68 24.39 -31.94 8.92
C ALA A 68 25.80 -32.49 8.62
N SER A 69 26.36 -32.18 7.46
CA SER A 69 27.71 -32.60 7.08
C SER A 69 28.83 -31.71 7.62
N GLY A 70 28.52 -30.51 8.11
CA GLY A 70 29.52 -29.52 8.54
C GLY A 70 30.35 -28.93 7.40
N VAL A 71 29.88 -29.06 6.16
CA VAL A 71 30.59 -28.62 4.95
C VAL A 71 29.94 -27.38 4.34
N ARG A 72 28.63 -27.21 4.55
CA ARG A 72 27.86 -26.09 4.01
C ARG A 72 27.41 -25.18 5.14
N LEU A 73 27.56 -23.89 4.95
CA LEU A 73 27.00 -22.86 5.81
C LEU A 73 25.72 -22.33 5.16
N MET A 74 24.62 -22.41 5.90
CA MET A 74 23.29 -22.03 5.47
C MET A 74 22.77 -20.85 6.28
N ALA A 75 21.84 -20.12 5.68
CA ALA A 75 21.10 -19.05 6.34
C ALA A 75 20.18 -19.62 7.42
N ALA A 76 20.30 -19.14 8.67
CA ALA A 76 19.38 -19.56 9.73
C ALA A 76 18.05 -18.78 9.71
N LYS A 77 18.03 -17.59 9.08
CA LYS A 77 16.89 -16.68 8.96
C LYS A 77 16.95 -15.89 7.65
N ASP A 78 15.85 -15.23 7.32
CA ASP A 78 15.78 -14.27 6.21
C ASP A 78 16.55 -12.99 6.58
N GLY A 79 17.27 -12.40 5.62
CA GLY A 79 17.97 -11.14 5.84
C GLY A 79 19.03 -10.83 4.79
N HIS A 80 19.96 -9.93 5.12
CA HIS A 80 21.06 -9.54 4.25
C HIS A 80 22.29 -10.39 4.58
N ALA A 81 22.83 -11.10 3.60
CA ALA A 81 24.09 -11.82 3.73
C ALA A 81 25.27 -10.84 3.60
N CYS A 82 26.09 -10.75 4.65
CA CYS A 82 27.28 -9.91 4.67
C CYS A 82 28.45 -10.57 5.41
N MET A 83 29.64 -10.01 5.26
CA MET A 83 30.81 -10.40 6.04
C MET A 83 30.92 -9.51 7.29
N SER A 84 30.81 -10.10 8.48
CA SER A 84 30.99 -9.39 9.76
C SER A 84 32.10 -10.06 10.56
N GLU A 85 33.11 -9.30 10.98
CA GLU A 85 34.29 -9.82 11.69
C GLU A 85 34.96 -11.02 10.94
N ASN A 86 35.03 -10.94 9.61
CA ASN A 86 35.49 -12.02 8.73
C ASN A 86 34.68 -13.34 8.80
N LYS A 87 33.42 -13.28 9.25
CA LYS A 87 32.51 -14.41 9.27
C LYS A 87 31.24 -14.10 8.45
N PRO A 88 30.79 -15.01 7.58
CA PRO A 88 29.50 -14.88 6.91
C PRO A 88 28.40 -14.79 7.96
N SER A 89 27.64 -13.70 7.93
CA SER A 89 26.58 -13.41 8.89
C SER A 89 25.34 -12.93 8.17
N ILE A 90 24.18 -13.10 8.81
CA ILE A 90 22.92 -12.56 8.33
C ILE A 90 22.50 -11.43 9.25
N ILE A 91 22.17 -10.29 8.66
CA ILE A 91 21.61 -9.15 9.36
C ILE A 91 20.15 -9.01 8.94
N SER A 92 19.24 -9.00 9.91
CA SER A 92 17.79 -8.84 9.67
C SER A 92 17.31 -7.38 9.75
N LEU A 93 18.21 -6.45 10.09
CA LEU A 93 17.97 -5.01 10.17
C LEU A 93 18.97 -4.26 9.29
N TYR A 94 18.51 -3.69 8.18
CA TYR A 94 19.32 -2.82 7.34
C TYR A 94 19.27 -1.39 7.86
N THR A 95 20.41 -0.85 8.31
CA THR A 95 20.49 0.50 8.88
C THR A 95 21.22 1.46 7.94
N VAL A 96 20.52 2.50 7.48
CA VAL A 96 21.11 3.62 6.75
C VAL A 96 21.44 4.72 7.76
N GLN A 97 22.72 5.08 7.86
CA GLN A 97 23.21 6.05 8.85
C GLN A 97 22.84 7.50 8.51
N HIS A 98 22.45 7.77 7.27
CA HIS A 98 22.14 9.09 6.73
C HIS A 98 20.90 9.03 5.82
N ASP A 99 20.72 10.04 4.98
CA ASP A 99 19.59 10.14 4.07
C ASP A 99 19.64 9.09 2.96
N VAL A 100 18.45 8.64 2.55
CA VAL A 100 18.25 7.90 1.30
C VAL A 100 18.20 8.90 0.15
N ASN A 101 19.28 8.92 -0.62
CA ASN A 101 19.52 9.81 -1.76
C ASN A 101 20.29 9.05 -2.86
N PHE A 102 20.86 9.74 -3.85
CA PHE A 102 21.62 9.10 -4.94
C PHE A 102 22.84 8.29 -4.50
N ALA A 103 23.37 8.53 -3.30
CA ALA A 103 24.48 7.74 -2.76
C ALA A 103 24.01 6.38 -2.20
N VAL A 104 22.78 6.30 -1.69
CA VAL A 104 22.19 5.07 -1.14
C VAL A 104 21.39 4.31 -2.20
N GLY A 105 20.63 5.05 -3.01
CA GLY A 105 19.66 4.50 -3.93
C GLY A 105 18.37 4.05 -3.25
N ASN A 106 17.52 3.38 -4.02
CA ASN A 106 16.36 2.67 -3.54
C ASN A 106 16.79 1.48 -2.67
N ILE A 107 15.93 1.13 -1.72
CA ILE A 107 16.17 0.04 -0.78
C ILE A 107 15.10 -1.01 -1.02
N ASP A 108 15.50 -2.26 -1.21
CA ASP A 108 14.61 -3.42 -1.23
C ASP A 108 15.21 -4.51 -0.34
N PHE A 109 14.59 -4.71 0.82
CA PHE A 109 15.15 -5.55 1.87
C PHE A 109 14.10 -6.50 2.46
N VAL A 110 14.43 -7.77 2.59
CA VAL A 110 13.48 -8.79 3.11
C VAL A 110 13.19 -8.67 4.62
N GLY A 111 14.03 -7.92 5.36
CA GLY A 111 13.87 -7.69 6.78
C GLY A 111 13.39 -6.28 7.13
N ASN A 112 13.80 -5.81 8.31
CA ASN A 112 13.48 -4.47 8.80
C ASN A 112 14.46 -3.44 8.24
N VAL A 113 13.97 -2.24 7.92
CA VAL A 113 14.82 -1.13 7.46
C VAL A 113 14.75 0.01 8.48
N GLN A 114 15.92 0.47 8.95
CA GLN A 114 16.03 1.67 9.77
C GLN A 114 16.81 2.74 9.01
N ILE A 115 16.27 3.94 8.91
CA ILE A 115 16.90 5.09 8.26
C ILE A 115 17.02 6.18 9.30
N LYS A 116 18.25 6.57 9.63
CA LYS A 116 18.50 7.62 10.62
C LYS A 116 18.29 9.03 10.07
N GLY A 117 18.40 9.20 8.76
CA GLY A 117 18.15 10.47 8.07
C GLY A 117 16.77 10.52 7.40
N ASP A 118 16.69 11.32 6.35
CA ASP A 118 15.48 11.53 5.55
C ASP A 118 15.38 10.56 4.37
N VAL A 119 14.18 10.36 3.86
CA VAL A 119 13.97 9.77 2.52
C VAL A 119 13.66 10.88 1.55
N LYS A 120 14.60 11.17 0.65
CA LYS A 120 14.49 12.27 -0.30
C LYS A 120 13.54 11.94 -1.46
N SER A 121 13.14 12.99 -2.16
CA SER A 121 12.18 12.92 -3.27
C SER A 121 12.58 11.94 -4.37
N GLY A 122 11.62 11.11 -4.78
CA GLY A 122 11.77 10.17 -5.89
C GLY A 122 12.48 8.86 -5.55
N PHE A 123 12.82 8.61 -4.29
CA PHE A 123 13.35 7.33 -3.82
C PHE A 123 12.25 6.41 -3.30
N SER A 124 12.53 5.10 -3.33
CA SER A 124 11.64 4.08 -2.79
C SER A 124 12.34 3.19 -1.76
N VAL A 125 11.64 2.86 -0.68
CA VAL A 125 12.08 1.91 0.35
C VAL A 125 11.05 0.80 0.47
N ARG A 126 11.46 -0.44 0.25
CA ARG A 126 10.66 -1.65 0.39
C ARG A 126 11.28 -2.52 1.49
N ALA A 127 10.45 -2.95 2.43
CA ALA A 127 10.83 -3.83 3.52
C ALA A 127 9.83 -5.00 3.62
N GLY A 128 10.34 -6.22 3.71
CA GLY A 128 9.55 -7.40 4.10
C GLY A 128 9.16 -7.38 5.59
N GLY A 129 9.79 -6.53 6.39
CA GLY A 129 9.43 -6.28 7.79
C GLY A 129 8.91 -4.86 8.02
N ASP A 130 9.37 -4.25 9.12
CA ASP A 130 9.04 -2.88 9.50
C ASP A 130 10.00 -1.86 8.85
N ILE A 131 9.52 -0.63 8.62
CA ILE A 131 10.33 0.53 8.25
C ILE A 131 10.31 1.53 9.41
N GLU A 132 11.49 1.90 9.92
CA GLU A 132 11.66 3.01 10.87
C GLU A 132 12.49 4.13 10.23
N ILE A 133 11.96 5.34 10.20
CA ILE A 133 12.63 6.54 9.69
C ILE A 133 12.68 7.57 10.82
N LEU A 134 13.89 7.96 11.23
CA LEU A 134 14.08 8.99 12.27
C LEU A 134 13.95 10.41 11.70
N GLY A 135 14.19 10.58 10.40
CA GLY A 135 14.01 11.83 9.66
C GLY A 135 12.59 12.02 9.11
N MET A 136 12.52 12.79 8.02
CA MET A 136 11.29 13.10 7.27
C MET A 136 11.21 12.29 5.98
N VAL A 137 10.01 12.23 5.41
CA VAL A 137 9.75 11.61 4.11
C VAL A 137 9.26 12.69 3.15
N GLU A 138 9.99 12.89 2.05
CA GLU A 138 9.70 13.91 1.05
C GLU A 138 9.36 13.24 -0.29
N ALA A 139 8.13 13.35 -0.79
CA ALA A 139 7.72 12.88 -2.13
C ALA A 139 8.32 11.51 -2.55
N ALA A 140 8.26 10.54 -1.63
CA ALA A 140 8.89 9.22 -1.74
C ALA A 140 7.87 8.08 -1.62
N GLN A 141 8.29 6.86 -1.94
CA GLN A 141 7.43 5.67 -1.85
C GLN A 141 7.95 4.71 -0.78
N LEU A 142 7.10 4.34 0.18
CA LEU A 142 7.45 3.35 1.20
C LEU A 142 6.49 2.17 1.16
N PHE A 143 7.04 0.97 1.24
CA PHE A 143 6.27 -0.27 1.30
C PHE A 143 6.83 -1.14 2.41
N ALA A 144 6.01 -1.46 3.41
CA ALA A 144 6.35 -2.39 4.47
C ALA A 144 5.26 -3.47 4.55
N GLU A 145 5.65 -4.75 4.63
CA GLU A 145 4.70 -5.79 5.02
C GLU A 145 4.33 -5.67 6.51
N GLY A 146 5.23 -5.11 7.32
CA GLY A 146 4.99 -4.73 8.70
C GLY A 146 4.48 -3.29 8.87
N ASN A 147 5.00 -2.61 9.87
CA ASN A 147 4.65 -1.24 10.25
C ASN A 147 5.58 -0.21 9.60
N ILE A 148 5.09 1.01 9.43
CA ILE A 148 5.92 2.17 9.07
C ILE A 148 5.88 3.16 10.23
N LEU A 149 7.04 3.45 10.81
CA LEU A 149 7.22 4.46 11.85
C LEU A 149 8.10 5.59 11.32
N ILE A 150 7.55 6.80 11.27
CA ILE A 150 8.27 8.01 10.89
C ILE A 150 8.26 8.93 12.11
N LYS A 151 9.43 9.22 12.67
CA LYS A 151 9.54 10.03 13.89
C LYS A 151 9.13 11.49 13.66
N ASN A 152 9.45 12.02 12.48
CA ASN A 152 9.00 13.34 12.05
C ASN A 152 7.78 13.20 11.14
N GLY A 153 7.66 13.98 10.07
CA GLY A 153 6.47 13.94 9.24
C GLY A 153 6.72 13.65 7.77
N ILE A 154 5.61 13.59 7.05
CA ILE A 154 5.51 13.23 5.65
C ILE A 154 5.10 14.47 4.87
N PHE A 155 5.96 14.90 3.95
CA PHE A 155 5.69 15.96 3.00
C PHE A 155 5.55 15.36 1.61
N GLY A 156 4.31 15.09 1.22
CA GLY A 156 4.07 14.22 0.08
C GLY A 156 4.14 14.90 -1.28
N ALA A 157 3.87 16.21 -1.35
CA ALA A 157 3.77 16.98 -2.58
C ALA A 157 2.92 16.29 -3.68
N GLY A 158 1.92 15.50 -3.28
CA GLY A 158 1.05 14.71 -4.16
C GLY A 158 1.70 13.48 -4.80
N LYS A 159 2.94 13.13 -4.43
CA LYS A 159 3.72 12.03 -5.02
C LYS A 159 4.12 10.95 -4.02
N CYS A 160 3.72 11.10 -2.76
CA CYS A 160 4.11 10.22 -1.70
C CYS A 160 3.06 9.15 -1.46
N HIS A 161 3.48 7.90 -1.54
CA HIS A 161 2.63 6.73 -1.39
C HIS A 161 3.25 5.80 -0.36
N LEU A 162 2.56 5.60 0.77
CA LEU A 162 2.98 4.70 1.82
C LEU A 162 2.00 3.56 1.94
N TYR A 163 2.53 2.34 1.99
CA TYR A 163 1.76 1.13 2.27
C TYR A 163 2.37 0.38 3.44
N ALA A 164 1.56 0.08 4.44
CA ALA A 164 1.92 -0.78 5.56
C ALA A 164 0.92 -1.93 5.70
N GLY A 165 1.42 -3.16 5.81
CA GLY A 165 0.60 -4.31 6.23
C GLY A 165 0.20 -4.25 7.71
N GLY A 166 0.89 -3.42 8.50
CA GLY A 166 0.54 -3.07 9.87
C GLY A 166 0.03 -1.63 10.01
N ASN A 167 0.60 -0.91 10.97
CA ASN A 167 0.26 0.48 11.29
C ASN A 167 1.17 1.48 10.56
N ILE A 168 0.68 2.69 10.34
CA ILE A 168 1.51 3.85 9.96
C ILE A 168 1.48 4.86 11.11
N VAL A 169 2.66 5.25 11.60
CA VAL A 169 2.80 6.25 12.66
C VAL A 169 3.68 7.40 12.16
N ALA A 170 3.17 8.63 12.24
CA ALA A 170 3.91 9.83 11.83
C ALA A 170 3.61 11.01 12.77
N LYS A 171 4.48 12.03 12.76
CA LYS A 171 4.21 13.27 13.50
C LYS A 171 3.18 14.15 12.80
N TYR A 172 3.37 14.42 11.51
CA TYR A 172 2.41 15.17 10.67
C TYR A 172 2.39 14.59 9.26
N VAL A 173 1.27 14.76 8.56
CA VAL A 173 1.06 14.24 7.21
C VAL A 173 0.52 15.36 6.33
N GLU A 174 1.24 15.71 5.27
CA GLU A 174 0.81 16.72 4.31
C GLU A 174 0.86 16.20 2.88
N ASN A 175 -0.24 16.36 2.14
CA ASN A 175 -0.34 16.11 0.71
C ASN A 175 0.21 14.73 0.29
N ALA A 176 -0.18 13.68 1.02
CA ALA A 176 0.30 12.31 0.86
C ALA A 176 -0.85 11.30 0.78
N THR A 177 -0.56 10.14 0.20
CA THR A 177 -1.47 8.99 0.16
C THR A 177 -0.94 7.88 1.07
N LEU A 178 -1.71 7.53 2.10
CA LEU A 178 -1.35 6.50 3.07
C LEU A 178 -2.35 5.34 3.02
N LYS A 179 -1.85 4.11 3.05
CA LYS A 179 -2.66 2.90 3.17
C LYS A 179 -2.08 1.98 4.24
N ALA A 180 -2.83 1.79 5.32
CA ALA A 180 -2.50 0.85 6.39
C ALA A 180 -3.59 -0.22 6.49
N LEU A 181 -3.20 -1.49 6.62
CA LEU A 181 -4.19 -2.54 6.90
C LEU A 181 -4.71 -2.51 8.34
N LYS A 182 -4.03 -1.80 9.24
CA LYS A 182 -4.46 -1.56 10.62
C LYS A 182 -4.70 -0.06 10.85
N ASP A 183 -4.00 0.56 11.80
CA ASP A 183 -4.24 1.92 12.22
C ASP A 183 -3.30 2.93 11.57
N VAL A 184 -3.77 4.16 11.40
CA VAL A 184 -2.95 5.33 11.07
C VAL A 184 -2.98 6.28 12.25
N ILE A 185 -1.82 6.49 12.86
CA ILE A 185 -1.66 7.32 14.07
C ILE A 185 -0.79 8.51 13.71
N VAL A 186 -1.35 9.69 13.83
CA VAL A 186 -0.66 10.96 13.57
C VAL A 186 -0.58 11.75 14.86
N ASN A 187 0.58 12.31 15.18
CA ASN A 187 0.70 13.02 16.46
C ASN A 187 0.11 14.42 16.42
N ASP A 188 0.39 15.21 15.39
CA ASP A 188 0.03 16.63 15.32
C ASP A 188 -1.11 16.92 14.35
N SER A 189 -0.88 16.78 13.04
CA SER A 189 -1.87 17.22 12.04
C SER A 189 -1.84 16.40 10.75
N ILE A 190 -3.00 16.37 10.08
CA ILE A 190 -3.19 15.79 8.76
C ILE A 190 -3.70 16.91 7.85
N SER A 191 -3.06 17.12 6.71
CA SER A 191 -3.45 18.17 5.76
C SER A 191 -3.50 17.65 4.34
N ARG A 192 -4.62 17.87 3.67
CA ARG A 192 -4.83 17.62 2.22
C ARG A 192 -4.37 16.24 1.79
N SER A 193 -4.66 15.21 2.58
CA SER A 193 -4.12 13.87 2.40
C SER A 193 -5.22 12.83 2.13
N GLN A 194 -4.85 11.73 1.49
CA GLN A 194 -5.73 10.59 1.26
C GLN A 194 -5.27 9.44 2.14
N ILE A 195 -6.08 9.03 3.11
CA ILE A 195 -5.68 8.04 4.10
C ILE A 195 -6.71 6.92 4.14
N LYS A 196 -6.24 5.69 4.01
CA LYS A 196 -7.07 4.48 4.13
C LYS A 196 -6.51 3.61 5.25
N ALA A 197 -7.30 3.40 6.30
CA ALA A 197 -6.96 2.56 7.44
C ALA A 197 -7.96 1.39 7.54
N GLY A 198 -7.45 0.17 7.74
CA GLY A 198 -8.30 -0.99 8.03
C GLY A 198 -8.84 -0.99 9.46
N GLY A 199 -8.27 -0.20 10.36
CA GLY A 199 -8.75 0.02 11.73
C GLY A 199 -9.17 1.48 11.94
N LYS A 200 -8.31 2.26 12.60
CA LYS A 200 -8.60 3.63 13.06
C LYS A 200 -7.68 4.66 12.43
N ILE A 201 -8.17 5.89 12.29
CA ILE A 201 -7.34 7.07 12.04
C ILE A 201 -7.40 7.96 13.28
N LYS A 202 -6.26 8.19 13.92
CA LYS A 202 -6.19 8.96 15.16
C LYS A 202 -5.16 10.05 15.09
N VAL A 203 -5.59 11.28 15.36
CA VAL A 203 -4.70 12.41 15.67
C VAL A 203 -4.59 12.52 17.19
N ASN A 204 -3.38 12.31 17.73
CA ASN A 204 -3.16 12.21 19.19
C ASN A 204 -3.19 13.56 19.89
N ASN A 205 -2.71 14.62 19.24
CA ASN A 205 -2.72 15.96 19.80
C ASN A 205 -4.17 16.41 20.00
N TYR A 206 -4.48 16.86 21.22
CA TYR A 206 -5.81 17.36 21.56
C TYR A 206 -6.26 18.53 20.66
N ALA A 207 -5.31 19.35 20.21
CA ALA A 207 -5.54 20.44 19.25
C ALA A 207 -5.13 20.08 17.82
N GLY A 208 -4.85 18.80 17.56
CA GLY A 208 -4.48 18.33 16.24
C GLY A 208 -5.65 18.38 15.27
N ASP A 209 -5.37 18.81 14.04
CA ASP A 209 -6.36 19.09 13.02
C ASP A 209 -6.27 18.14 11.82
N ILE A 210 -7.42 17.88 11.21
CA ILE A 210 -7.54 17.28 9.88
C ILE A 210 -8.05 18.36 8.95
N LEU A 211 -7.13 18.95 8.20
CA LEU A 211 -7.37 20.02 7.25
C LEU A 211 -7.44 19.47 5.84
N GLY A 212 -8.64 19.06 5.43
CA GLY A 212 -8.91 18.62 4.07
C GLY A 212 -8.37 17.24 3.70
N GLY A 213 -8.90 16.73 2.60
CA GLY A 213 -8.57 15.40 2.08
C GLY A 213 -9.68 14.39 2.32
N HIS A 214 -9.34 13.12 2.11
CA HIS A 214 -10.30 12.01 2.13
C HIS A 214 -9.75 10.91 3.04
N LEU A 215 -10.44 10.65 4.15
CA LEU A 215 -10.00 9.75 5.19
C LEU A 215 -11.02 8.63 5.36
N GLU A 216 -10.59 7.39 5.12
CA GLU A 216 -11.40 6.18 5.21
C GLU A 216 -10.86 5.31 6.35
N ALA A 217 -11.71 4.95 7.31
CA ALA A 217 -11.39 4.04 8.40
C ALA A 217 -12.51 3.01 8.58
N LEU A 218 -12.22 1.87 9.19
CA LEU A 218 -13.25 0.89 9.51
C LEU A 218 -14.00 1.25 10.79
N GLU A 219 -13.26 1.58 11.86
CA GLU A 219 -13.79 1.67 13.22
C GLU A 219 -13.96 3.10 13.73
N GLU A 220 -12.93 3.94 13.61
CA GLU A 220 -12.91 5.26 14.26
C GLU A 220 -12.04 6.27 13.53
N ILE A 221 -12.53 7.51 13.44
CA ILE A 221 -11.71 8.69 13.08
C ILE A 221 -11.77 9.70 14.22
N THR A 222 -10.62 10.02 14.81
CA THR A 222 -10.52 10.93 15.97
C THR A 222 -9.52 12.05 15.71
N ALA A 223 -9.93 13.30 15.95
CA ALA A 223 -9.06 14.47 15.94
C ALA A 223 -9.57 15.58 16.88
N GLY A 224 -8.73 16.59 17.13
CA GLY A 224 -9.13 17.83 17.80
C GLY A 224 -10.11 18.62 16.95
N VAL A 225 -9.68 18.92 15.74
CA VAL A 225 -10.38 19.80 14.82
C VAL A 225 -10.55 19.13 13.46
N PHE A 226 -11.72 19.25 12.86
CA PHE A 226 -11.98 18.83 11.48
C PHE A 226 -12.33 20.02 10.61
N GLY A 227 -11.69 20.13 9.45
CA GLY A 227 -11.88 21.23 8.51
C GLY A 227 -11.16 22.51 8.94
N SER A 228 -11.52 23.63 8.30
CA SER A 228 -10.98 24.96 8.59
C SER A 228 -11.98 26.04 8.21
N ASP A 229 -11.77 27.29 8.66
CA ASP A 229 -12.60 28.45 8.29
C ASP A 229 -12.68 28.69 6.77
N LEU A 230 -11.69 28.21 6.02
CA LEU A 230 -11.66 28.30 4.56
C LEU A 230 -12.54 27.22 3.89
N HIS A 231 -13.28 26.43 4.66
CA HIS A 231 -14.19 25.38 4.18
C HIS A 231 -13.48 24.39 3.25
N VAL A 232 -12.23 24.05 3.58
CA VAL A 232 -11.45 23.09 2.79
C VAL A 232 -12.18 21.75 2.80
N PRO A 233 -12.52 21.18 1.61
CA PRO A 233 -13.25 19.92 1.51
C PRO A 233 -12.57 18.82 2.32
N THR A 234 -13.29 18.32 3.33
CA THR A 234 -12.81 17.30 4.26
C THR A 234 -13.85 16.20 4.31
N GLU A 235 -13.49 15.03 3.81
CA GLU A 235 -14.37 13.86 3.72
C GLU A 235 -13.88 12.79 4.68
N LEU A 236 -14.74 12.41 5.61
CA LEU A 236 -14.47 11.43 6.66
C LEU A 236 -15.44 10.26 6.46
N GLU A 237 -14.91 9.07 6.26
CA GLU A 237 -15.69 7.91 5.87
C GLU A 237 -15.40 6.71 6.76
N LEU A 238 -16.46 6.06 7.24
CA LEU A 238 -16.40 5.01 8.24
C LEU A 238 -17.25 3.80 7.92
N GLY A 239 -16.92 2.68 8.55
CA GLY A 239 -17.81 1.51 8.64
C GLY A 239 -17.77 0.59 7.42
N ILE A 240 -16.83 0.80 6.49
CA ILE A 240 -16.63 -0.08 5.35
C ILE A 240 -15.13 -0.30 5.16
N GLU A 241 -14.71 -1.56 5.02
CA GLU A 241 -13.31 -1.85 4.71
C GLU A 241 -12.93 -1.14 3.40
N PRO A 242 -11.82 -0.40 3.32
CA PRO A 242 -11.45 0.35 2.12
C PRO A 242 -11.40 -0.50 0.84
N LYS A 243 -11.01 -1.78 0.95
CA LYS A 243 -11.03 -2.74 -0.17
C LYS A 243 -12.45 -3.06 -0.63
N PHE A 244 -13.30 -3.44 0.32
CA PHE A 244 -14.71 -3.74 0.06
C PHE A 244 -15.44 -2.53 -0.54
N ARG A 245 -15.18 -1.33 -0.01
CA ARG A 245 -15.70 -0.07 -0.56
C ARG A 245 -15.25 0.15 -1.99
N GLN A 246 -13.96 -0.06 -2.27
CA GLN A 246 -13.43 0.11 -3.62
C GLN A 246 -14.15 -0.83 -4.61
N GLU A 247 -14.33 -2.10 -4.25
CA GLU A 247 -15.09 -3.06 -5.06
C GLU A 247 -16.55 -2.63 -5.26
N TYR A 248 -17.21 -2.13 -4.21
CA TYR A 248 -18.58 -1.61 -4.27
C TYR A 248 -18.72 -0.39 -5.20
N VAL A 249 -17.80 0.58 -5.09
CA VAL A 249 -17.79 1.78 -5.95
C VAL A 249 -17.51 1.41 -7.41
N GLU A 250 -16.58 0.49 -7.65
CA GLU A 250 -16.31 -0.03 -9.01
C GLU A 250 -17.54 -0.75 -9.59
N LEU A 251 -18.28 -1.49 -8.77
CA LEU A 251 -19.51 -2.17 -9.17
C LEU A 251 -20.62 -1.17 -9.50
N LEU A 252 -20.82 -0.14 -8.68
CA LEU A 252 -21.77 0.96 -8.94
C LEU A 252 -21.44 1.71 -10.24
N ALA A 253 -20.17 1.97 -10.50
CA ALA A 253 -19.73 2.63 -11.73
C ALA A 253 -20.06 1.78 -12.97
N LYS A 254 -19.74 0.48 -12.93
CA LYS A 254 -20.08 -0.48 -14.01
C LYS A 254 -21.58 -0.59 -14.21
N PHE A 255 -22.35 -0.67 -13.13
CA PHE A 255 -23.81 -0.72 -13.18
C PHE A 255 -24.40 0.54 -13.84
N GLY A 256 -23.94 1.73 -13.43
CA GLY A 256 -24.37 3.00 -14.00
C GLY A 256 -24.05 3.14 -15.50
N GLU A 257 -22.87 2.68 -15.93
CA GLU A 257 -22.48 2.67 -17.35
C GLU A 257 -23.37 1.76 -18.20
N LYS A 258 -23.67 0.55 -17.70
CA LYS A 258 -24.55 -0.40 -18.40
C LYS A 258 -25.98 0.11 -18.46
N LYS A 259 -26.49 0.74 -17.39
CA LYS A 259 -27.82 1.35 -17.37
C LYS A 259 -27.95 2.48 -18.40
N LYS A 260 -26.92 3.34 -18.53
CA LYS A 260 -26.87 4.36 -19.60
C LYS A 260 -26.87 3.73 -21.00
N SER A 261 -26.11 2.66 -21.19
CA SER A 261 -26.05 1.93 -22.46
C SER A 261 -27.39 1.27 -22.82
N LEU A 262 -28.08 0.70 -21.83
CA LEU A 262 -29.41 0.13 -21.99
C LEU A 262 -30.42 1.20 -22.40
N LEU A 263 -30.45 2.36 -21.71
CA LEU A 263 -31.32 3.48 -22.04
C LEU A 263 -31.10 4.00 -23.47
N ALA A 264 -29.86 4.09 -23.93
CA ALA A 264 -29.56 4.46 -25.31
C ALA A 264 -30.14 3.45 -26.31
N LEU A 265 -29.99 2.13 -26.04
CA LEU A 265 -30.57 1.07 -26.84
C LEU A 265 -32.11 1.08 -26.84
N GLU A 266 -32.74 1.38 -25.71
CA GLU A 266 -34.20 1.53 -25.61
C GLU A 266 -34.72 2.65 -26.50
N GLY A 267 -33.99 3.78 -26.57
CA GLY A 267 -34.29 4.87 -27.50
C GLY A 267 -34.33 4.39 -28.95
N TYR A 268 -33.27 3.69 -29.40
CA TYR A 268 -33.20 3.15 -30.76
C TYR A 268 -34.28 2.08 -31.04
N ILE A 269 -34.61 1.23 -30.05
CA ILE A 269 -35.63 0.20 -30.19
C ILE A 269 -37.03 0.81 -30.29
N ASN A 270 -37.31 1.85 -29.51
CA ASN A 270 -38.60 2.56 -29.57
C ASN A 270 -38.77 3.34 -30.87
N GLU A 271 -37.71 3.99 -31.37
CA GLU A 271 -37.71 4.62 -32.69
C GLU A 271 -38.05 3.60 -33.79
N TYR A 272 -37.46 2.40 -33.71
CA TYR A 272 -37.78 1.31 -34.63
C TYR A 272 -39.24 0.85 -34.56
N LYS A 273 -39.79 0.67 -33.35
CA LYS A 273 -41.20 0.29 -33.17
C LYS A 273 -42.14 1.31 -33.82
N ASN A 274 -41.90 2.59 -33.58
CA ASN A 274 -42.65 3.70 -34.19
C ASN A 274 -42.52 3.71 -35.72
N TYR A 275 -41.32 3.43 -36.26
CA TYR A 275 -41.09 3.39 -37.71
C TYR A 275 -41.87 2.24 -38.38
N ARG A 276 -41.98 1.09 -37.70
CA ARG A 276 -42.72 -0.10 -38.15
C ARG A 276 -44.24 0.08 -38.04
N GLU A 277 -44.73 0.70 -36.96
CA GLU A 277 -46.16 1.00 -36.78
C GLU A 277 -46.68 1.98 -37.84
N ASN A 278 -45.82 2.90 -38.31
CA ASN A 278 -46.09 3.80 -39.42
C ASN A 278 -46.01 3.15 -40.83
N LYS A 279 -46.02 1.81 -40.92
CA LYS A 279 -46.09 1.01 -42.17
C LYS A 279 -45.05 1.37 -43.25
N LYS A 280 -43.84 1.78 -42.86
CA LYS A 280 -42.74 1.97 -43.82
C LYS A 280 -42.04 0.64 -44.12
N ASP A 281 -41.66 0.43 -45.37
CA ASP A 281 -40.93 -0.77 -45.80
C ASP A 281 -39.52 -0.79 -45.20
N ILE A 282 -39.11 -1.94 -44.66
CA ILE A 282 -37.86 -2.08 -43.91
C ILE A 282 -36.88 -2.97 -44.69
N SER A 283 -35.70 -2.45 -44.99
CA SER A 283 -34.65 -3.21 -45.68
C SER A 283 -34.12 -4.38 -44.83
N GLU A 284 -33.61 -5.41 -45.50
CA GLU A 284 -33.04 -6.60 -44.86
C GLU A 284 -31.79 -6.28 -44.03
N SER A 285 -30.97 -5.34 -44.50
CA SER A 285 -29.83 -4.78 -43.75
C SER A 285 -30.28 -4.15 -42.42
N TYR A 286 -31.36 -3.36 -42.44
CA TYR A 286 -31.89 -2.72 -41.24
C TYR A 286 -32.50 -3.72 -40.25
N ARG A 287 -33.15 -4.78 -40.74
CA ARG A 287 -33.62 -5.92 -39.92
C ARG A 287 -32.48 -6.63 -39.20
N ARG A 288 -31.35 -6.84 -39.88
CA ARG A 288 -30.16 -7.49 -39.29
C ARG A 288 -29.56 -6.65 -38.16
N THR A 289 -29.35 -5.36 -38.39
CA THR A 289 -28.86 -4.43 -37.36
C THR A 289 -29.81 -4.37 -36.16
N MET A 290 -31.12 -4.43 -36.39
CA MET A 290 -32.10 -4.46 -35.29
C MET A 290 -32.03 -5.75 -34.47
N ASN A 291 -31.89 -6.91 -35.12
CA ASN A 291 -31.73 -8.18 -34.42
C ASN A 291 -30.43 -8.22 -33.59
N GLU A 292 -29.36 -7.62 -34.09
CA GLU A 292 -28.12 -7.43 -33.33
C GLU A 292 -28.35 -6.54 -32.10
N ARG A 293 -29.04 -5.40 -32.26
CA ARG A 293 -29.39 -4.51 -31.14
C ARG A 293 -30.30 -5.17 -30.11
N LEU A 294 -31.26 -6.00 -30.51
CA LEU A 294 -32.12 -6.75 -29.59
C LEU A 294 -31.34 -7.79 -28.80
N ARG A 295 -30.36 -8.46 -29.42
CA ARG A 295 -29.45 -9.39 -28.71
C ARG A 295 -28.55 -8.64 -27.72
N SER A 296 -28.01 -7.49 -28.11
CA SER A 296 -27.26 -6.63 -27.21
C SER A 296 -28.11 -6.12 -26.04
N TYR A 297 -29.37 -5.76 -26.29
CA TYR A 297 -30.33 -5.36 -25.26
C TYR A 297 -30.55 -6.48 -24.24
N SER A 298 -30.84 -7.70 -24.69
CA SER A 298 -31.00 -8.84 -23.78
C SER A 298 -29.73 -9.15 -23.00
N GLY A 299 -28.55 -9.04 -23.64
CA GLY A 299 -27.26 -9.25 -22.99
C GLY A 299 -26.98 -8.24 -21.89
N ILE A 300 -27.08 -6.94 -22.20
CA ILE A 300 -26.87 -5.85 -21.23
C ILE A 300 -27.90 -5.91 -20.10
N ARG A 301 -29.16 -6.24 -20.40
CA ARG A 301 -30.20 -6.39 -19.38
C ARG A 301 -29.87 -7.52 -18.40
N ASN A 302 -29.38 -8.66 -18.88
CA ASN A 302 -28.94 -9.76 -18.01
C ASN A 302 -27.73 -9.37 -17.16
N GLU A 303 -26.77 -8.62 -17.72
CA GLU A 303 -25.63 -8.09 -16.96
C GLU A 303 -26.09 -7.12 -15.85
N ILE A 304 -27.05 -6.25 -16.15
CA ILE A 304 -27.66 -5.33 -15.17
C ILE A 304 -28.30 -6.11 -14.02
N LEU A 305 -29.09 -7.14 -14.31
CA LEU A 305 -29.70 -7.99 -13.28
C LEU A 305 -28.63 -8.67 -12.41
N ALA A 306 -27.57 -9.19 -13.02
CA ALA A 306 -26.45 -9.79 -12.28
C ALA A 306 -25.69 -8.77 -11.42
N PHE A 307 -25.61 -7.50 -11.86
CA PHE A 307 -25.05 -6.42 -11.05
C PHE A 307 -25.97 -6.00 -9.90
N GLU A 308 -27.29 -5.97 -10.12
CA GLU A 308 -28.29 -5.70 -9.06
C GLU A 308 -28.22 -6.75 -7.96
N GLU A 309 -28.19 -8.04 -8.32
CA GLU A 309 -28.04 -9.13 -7.34
C GLU A 309 -26.76 -8.99 -6.52
N LYS A 310 -25.63 -8.69 -7.17
CA LYS A 310 -24.37 -8.46 -6.47
C LYS A 310 -24.44 -7.26 -5.55
N LEU A 311 -24.93 -6.11 -6.05
CA LEU A 311 -25.10 -4.90 -5.25
C LEU A 311 -25.97 -5.16 -4.03
N GLN A 312 -27.02 -5.96 -4.17
CA GLN A 312 -27.90 -6.32 -3.06
C GLN A 312 -27.17 -7.17 -2.00
N VAL A 313 -26.33 -8.14 -2.41
CA VAL A 313 -25.47 -8.87 -1.46
C VAL A 313 -24.52 -7.93 -0.72
N PHE A 314 -23.89 -6.99 -1.44
CA PHE A 314 -23.05 -5.96 -0.83
C PHE A 314 -23.84 -5.10 0.17
N GLU A 315 -25.06 -4.66 -0.18
CA GLU A 315 -25.92 -3.87 0.70
C GLU A 315 -26.33 -4.64 1.97
N ASP A 316 -26.62 -5.93 1.86
CA ASP A 316 -26.94 -6.79 2.99
C ASP A 316 -25.75 -6.99 3.93
N GLU A 317 -24.52 -7.00 3.40
CA GLU A 317 -23.30 -7.04 4.21
C GLU A 317 -23.02 -5.71 4.90
N LEU A 318 -23.20 -4.59 4.18
CA LEU A 318 -23.07 -3.24 4.74
C LEU A 318 -24.08 -2.98 5.86
N ALA A 319 -25.31 -3.50 5.74
CA ALA A 319 -26.34 -3.36 6.76
C ALA A 319 -25.97 -4.03 8.10
N LYS A 320 -25.01 -4.97 8.10
CA LYS A 320 -24.53 -5.65 9.32
C LYS A 320 -23.42 -4.86 10.03
N LEU A 321 -22.86 -3.83 9.40
CA LEU A 321 -21.77 -3.02 9.93
C LEU A 321 -22.33 -1.82 10.72
N GLU A 322 -22.62 -2.00 12.00
CA GLU A 322 -23.27 -0.97 12.83
C GLU A 322 -22.31 -0.10 13.66
N HIS A 323 -20.98 -0.20 13.48
CA HIS A 323 -20.04 0.36 14.44
C HIS A 323 -18.90 1.14 13.76
N GLY A 324 -19.14 2.43 13.54
CA GLY A 324 -18.12 3.41 13.16
C GLY A 324 -18.39 4.74 13.87
N THR A 325 -17.36 5.40 14.41
CA THR A 325 -17.55 6.68 15.10
C THR A 325 -16.53 7.75 14.68
N VAL A 326 -16.99 8.97 14.43
CA VAL A 326 -16.11 10.14 14.28
C VAL A 326 -16.14 10.94 15.58
N LYS A 327 -14.99 11.27 16.14
CA LYS A 327 -14.88 12.03 17.39
C LYS A 327 -14.07 13.31 17.18
N ALA A 328 -14.73 14.45 17.37
CA ALA A 328 -14.13 15.77 17.38
C ALA A 328 -13.97 16.24 18.83
N THR A 329 -12.72 16.33 19.30
CA THR A 329 -12.47 16.70 20.70
C THR A 329 -12.50 18.20 20.96
N GLN A 330 -12.59 19.04 19.91
CA GLN A 330 -12.75 20.49 20.02
C GLN A 330 -13.80 21.08 19.07
N LYS A 331 -13.57 21.06 17.76
CA LYS A 331 -14.38 21.81 16.78
C LYS A 331 -14.51 21.09 15.44
N VAL A 332 -15.65 21.24 14.77
CA VAL A 332 -15.89 20.80 13.40
C VAL A 332 -16.36 22.01 12.60
N TYR A 333 -15.63 22.35 11.55
CA TYR A 333 -15.96 23.45 10.66
C TYR A 333 -17.00 23.03 9.60
N PRO A 334 -17.75 23.99 9.02
CA PRO A 334 -18.63 23.69 7.92
C PRO A 334 -17.88 23.22 6.66
N GLY A 335 -18.56 22.44 5.83
CA GLY A 335 -17.97 21.78 4.65
C GLY A 335 -17.29 20.44 4.95
N VAL A 336 -17.25 20.02 6.22
CA VAL A 336 -16.87 18.65 6.60
C VAL A 336 -18.03 17.71 6.27
N LYS A 337 -17.73 16.62 5.55
CA LYS A 337 -18.68 15.56 5.23
C LYS A 337 -18.31 14.31 5.99
N VAL A 338 -19.27 13.79 6.76
CA VAL A 338 -19.12 12.56 7.53
C VAL A 338 -20.02 11.49 6.93
N THR A 339 -19.44 10.46 6.35
CA THR A 339 -20.15 9.29 5.82
C THR A 339 -19.92 8.11 6.75
N ILE A 340 -20.99 7.55 7.32
CA ILE A 340 -20.93 6.28 8.05
C ILE A 340 -21.73 5.27 7.23
N VAL A 341 -21.03 4.23 6.75
CA VAL A 341 -21.55 3.23 5.80
C VAL A 341 -22.02 3.91 4.51
N LYS A 342 -23.32 4.21 4.39
CA LYS A 342 -23.94 4.82 3.20
C LYS A 342 -24.57 6.18 3.46
N ASN A 343 -24.63 6.58 4.73
CA ASN A 343 -25.34 7.78 5.16
C ASN A 343 -24.34 8.90 5.37
N THR A 344 -24.60 10.04 4.73
CA THR A 344 -23.73 11.20 4.78
C THR A 344 -24.40 12.33 5.55
N PHE A 345 -23.64 12.95 6.46
CA PHE A 345 -23.99 14.18 7.14
C PHE A 345 -23.01 15.27 6.72
N GLU A 346 -23.53 16.38 6.19
CA GLU A 346 -22.73 17.54 5.84
C GLU A 346 -22.88 18.60 6.93
N VAL A 347 -21.75 19.06 7.44
CA VAL A 347 -21.71 20.08 8.49
C VAL A 347 -21.94 21.45 7.85
N GLU A 348 -23.07 22.09 8.16
CA GLU A 348 -23.44 23.41 7.63
C GLU A 348 -23.07 24.57 8.56
N THR A 349 -22.84 24.28 9.85
CA THR A 349 -22.52 25.28 10.88
C THR A 349 -21.41 24.76 11.80
N ASP A 350 -20.68 25.67 12.44
CA ASP A 350 -19.64 25.31 13.41
C ASP A 350 -20.22 24.43 14.52
N LEU A 351 -19.65 23.24 14.71
CA LEU A 351 -19.95 22.36 15.84
C LEU A 351 -18.77 22.37 16.81
N GLY A 352 -19.05 22.31 18.11
CA GLY A 352 -18.03 22.16 19.14
C GLY A 352 -17.60 20.71 19.32
N ARG A 353 -17.43 20.30 20.59
CA ARG A 353 -17.14 18.91 20.98
C ARG A 353 -18.29 17.99 20.59
N THR A 354 -18.07 17.22 19.53
CA THR A 354 -19.11 16.41 18.90
C THR A 354 -18.58 15.04 18.52
N MET A 355 -19.45 14.05 18.63
CA MET A 355 -19.28 12.71 18.10
C MET A 355 -20.35 12.47 17.04
N PHE A 356 -19.98 11.89 15.91
CA PHE A 356 -20.95 11.45 14.91
C PHE A 356 -21.18 9.96 15.07
N ILE A 357 -22.45 9.59 15.19
CA ILE A 357 -22.92 8.21 15.30
C ILE A 357 -24.00 7.95 14.27
N ILE A 358 -24.18 6.69 13.92
CA ILE A 358 -25.36 6.23 13.19
C ILE A 358 -26.48 5.91 14.20
N ASP A 359 -27.63 6.56 14.06
CA ASP A 359 -28.83 6.30 14.87
C ASP A 359 -30.03 6.15 13.94
N LYS A 360 -30.65 4.95 13.94
CA LYS A 360 -31.78 4.58 13.07
C LYS A 360 -31.54 4.84 11.58
N GLY A 361 -30.30 4.60 11.11
CA GLY A 361 -29.94 4.77 9.69
C GLY A 361 -29.70 6.22 9.26
N GLU A 362 -29.51 7.14 10.21
CA GLU A 362 -29.10 8.52 9.94
C GLU A 362 -27.81 8.84 10.71
N VAL A 363 -26.88 9.57 10.09
CA VAL A 363 -25.69 10.08 10.79
C VAL A 363 -26.08 11.34 11.55
N LYS A 364 -25.86 11.35 12.86
CA LYS A 364 -26.23 12.48 13.74
C LYS A 364 -25.07 12.92 14.62
N PRO A 365 -24.87 14.24 14.78
CA PRO A 365 -23.97 14.78 15.79
C PRO A 365 -24.59 14.62 17.18
N VAL A 366 -23.85 14.03 18.11
CA VAL A 366 -24.16 13.95 19.54
C VAL A 366 -23.04 14.59 20.36
N PRO A 367 -23.32 15.16 21.55
CA PRO A 367 -22.27 15.71 22.40
C PRO A 367 -21.24 14.64 22.80
N LEU A 368 -19.95 14.94 22.61
CA LEU A 368 -18.88 14.05 23.07
C LEU A 368 -18.74 14.18 24.59
N ARG A 369 -19.18 13.15 25.33
CA ARG A 369 -19.06 13.09 26.80
C ARG A 369 -17.78 12.33 27.20
N GLY A 370 -16.85 13.04 27.84
CA GLY A 370 -15.60 12.49 28.39
C GLY A 370 -14.45 12.54 27.39
#